data_AF-A0A3D5SCF5-F1
#
_entry.id   AF-A0A3D5SCF5-F1
#
_cell.length_a   1.000
_cell.length_b   1.000
_cell.length_c   1.000
_cell.angle_alpha   90.00
_cell.angle_beta   90.00
_cell.angle_gamma   90.00
#
_symmetry.space_group_name_H-M   'P 1'
#
loop_
_entity.id
_entity.type
_entity.pdbx_description
1 polymer ?
#
loop_
_entity_poly.entity_id
_entity_poly.type
_entity_poly.pdbx_seq_one_letter_code
_entity_poly.pdbx_strand_id
1 'polypeptide(L)'
;AAEANIDNNETAIAVNGAGVKGPLINANVTAYEIDTTQADLKGDIVARGSSDTNANLQLAIPESLSSNGPFLIEYTDGTEINGQIPVIESLSTIITSQQLLAGTAVYATPLSSFAIEHAKQIADSLENNADPLTVGLSGNNNGSISIAEFLAALETTSTHIKATLGLGLLTEDINLFTTSPLINADTDAEDTLAIRTTNEVFAAIVSILKDEIVDDGLTASGITLVAALANDFADGSFDKQNAGNAITALNTIDDIAAVLTQNPALLDVPNSDKSIGQINEILAEETATLAPELPAVSLQTPEIALPLASIYSEENPEPTPPNNTPSTPAVIFSTATLQTAAVEGDSISVELIASDDDNNIAYCDLSINDVFVRRDSSAPYQYGINSGFNDSGLNNLSAGSHTLTAECVDTTDLSASSIASIDIASTPNEGGGEAVLRDVALNWGTPTTRTDGSPLAINEIDHYEIYYSSTSGGINNENTVSVAATNSNNQLVNDYEINALPIGEYYFSIATVDTAGIASEFINPVALTIQ
;
A
#
# COMPACT_ATOMS: atom_id res chain seq x y z
N ALA A 1 31.39 -2.97 -35.93
CA ALA A 1 31.12 -2.41 -37.27
C ALA A 1 29.86 -3.06 -37.85
N ALA A 2 28.71 -2.49 -37.50
CA ALA A 2 27.48 -2.53 -38.27
C ALA A 2 26.85 -1.16 -37.98
N GLU A 3 27.26 -0.16 -38.76
CA GLU A 3 26.64 1.16 -38.74
C GLU A 3 25.16 0.95 -39.05
N ALA A 4 24.29 1.37 -38.13
CA ALA A 4 22.93 1.66 -38.51
C ALA A 4 23.03 2.72 -39.61
N ASN A 5 22.65 2.33 -40.82
CA ASN A 5 22.62 3.20 -41.99
C ASN A 5 21.54 4.26 -41.74
N ILE A 6 21.90 5.31 -41.01
CA ILE A 6 21.12 6.55 -40.97
C ILE A 6 21.01 6.98 -42.43
N ASP A 7 19.79 7.03 -42.94
CA ASP A 7 19.54 7.54 -44.29
C ASP A 7 20.19 8.93 -44.37
N ASN A 8 20.99 9.21 -45.40
CA ASN A 8 21.99 10.30 -45.44
C ASN A 8 21.41 11.74 -45.35
N ASN A 9 20.14 11.87 -44.96
CA ASN A 9 19.40 13.10 -44.80
C ASN A 9 18.54 13.14 -43.51
N GLU A 10 18.66 12.18 -42.61
CA GLU A 10 17.97 12.16 -41.31
C GLU A 10 18.81 12.93 -40.26
N THR A 11 18.18 13.89 -39.60
CA THR A 11 18.76 14.64 -38.49
C THR A 11 18.76 13.79 -37.22
N ALA A 12 19.76 13.97 -36.37
CA ALA A 12 19.90 13.23 -35.11
C ALA A 12 20.25 14.18 -33.97
N ILE A 13 19.79 13.83 -32.76
CA ILE A 13 19.97 14.59 -31.53
C ILE A 13 21.05 13.90 -30.70
N ALA A 14 22.11 14.62 -30.35
CA ALA A 14 23.18 14.09 -29.51
C ALA A 14 22.68 13.79 -28.10
N VAL A 15 23.09 12.65 -27.55
CA VAL A 15 22.88 12.28 -26.16
C VAL A 15 24.12 12.66 -25.38
N ASN A 16 23.96 13.46 -24.33
CA ASN A 16 25.07 13.88 -23.47
C ASN A 16 25.12 12.97 -22.23
N GLY A 17 26.33 12.66 -21.74
CA GLY A 17 26.47 11.78 -20.60
C GLY A 17 27.81 11.05 -20.52
N ALA A 18 27.90 10.14 -19.56
CA ALA A 18 29.02 9.22 -19.38
C ALA A 18 28.59 7.95 -18.64
N GLY A 19 29.35 6.87 -18.82
CA GLY A 19 29.29 5.69 -17.96
C GLY A 19 30.38 5.78 -16.89
N VAL A 20 30.02 5.63 -15.61
CA VAL A 20 30.94 5.87 -14.49
C VAL A 20 30.72 4.83 -13.38
N LYS A 21 31.61 3.83 -13.35
CA LYS A 21 32.04 3.21 -12.08
C LYS A 21 33.29 3.97 -11.64
N GLY A 22 34.40 3.71 -12.35
CA GLY A 22 35.30 4.79 -12.77
C GLY A 22 34.88 5.31 -14.16
N PRO A 23 35.40 6.47 -14.62
CA PRO A 23 35.08 7.00 -15.94
C PRO A 23 35.36 5.95 -17.02
N LEU A 24 34.31 5.48 -17.70
CA LEU A 24 34.41 4.41 -18.68
C LEU A 24 34.80 4.96 -20.05
N ILE A 25 35.93 4.48 -20.56
CA ILE A 25 36.44 4.80 -21.90
C ILE A 25 36.27 3.62 -22.84
N ASN A 26 36.09 3.90 -24.14
CA ASN A 26 35.94 2.90 -25.20
C ASN A 26 34.80 1.89 -24.98
N ALA A 27 33.78 2.23 -24.19
CA ALA A 27 32.61 1.38 -23.99
C ALA A 27 31.75 1.36 -25.25
N ASN A 28 31.11 0.23 -25.53
CA ASN A 28 30.00 0.15 -26.47
C ASN A 28 28.75 0.72 -25.81
N VAL A 29 28.05 1.64 -26.48
CA VAL A 29 26.81 2.22 -25.96
C VAL A 29 25.65 1.90 -26.88
N THR A 30 24.54 1.41 -26.32
CA THR A 30 23.31 1.13 -27.07
C THR A 30 22.13 1.81 -26.39
N ALA A 31 21.31 2.48 -27.19
CA ALA A 31 20.02 3.01 -26.76
C ALA A 31 18.90 2.08 -27.22
N TYR A 32 18.02 1.72 -26.29
CA TYR A 32 16.84 0.89 -26.54
C TYR A 32 15.57 1.69 -26.23
N GLU A 33 14.51 1.45 -26.98
CA GLU A 33 13.16 1.70 -26.45
C GLU A 33 12.95 0.82 -25.22
N ILE A 34 12.25 1.32 -24.22
CA ILE A 34 11.92 0.52 -23.02
C ILE A 34 10.74 -0.39 -23.34
N ASP A 35 10.94 -1.71 -23.20
CA ASP A 35 9.89 -2.72 -23.29
C ASP A 35 9.72 -3.40 -21.92
N THR A 36 8.71 -2.95 -21.16
CA THR A 36 8.41 -3.47 -19.81
C THR A 36 7.87 -4.90 -19.81
N THR A 37 7.65 -5.51 -20.98
CA THR A 37 7.31 -6.94 -21.09
C THR A 37 8.55 -7.84 -21.13
N GLN A 38 9.75 -7.28 -21.37
CA GLN A 38 11.01 -8.02 -21.32
C GLN A 38 11.64 -7.96 -19.92
N ALA A 39 12.25 -9.07 -19.52
CA ALA A 39 12.93 -9.17 -18.21
C ALA A 39 14.10 -8.19 -18.05
N ASP A 40 14.74 -7.78 -19.15
CA ASP A 40 15.84 -6.82 -19.19
C ASP A 40 15.41 -5.40 -19.62
N LEU A 41 14.10 -5.18 -19.79
CA LEU A 41 13.48 -3.94 -20.26
C LEU A 41 13.88 -3.49 -21.68
N LYS A 42 14.62 -4.31 -22.44
CA LYS A 42 15.16 -3.91 -23.75
C LYS A 42 14.17 -4.21 -24.87
N GLY A 43 13.65 -3.14 -25.46
CA GLY A 43 12.89 -3.18 -26.72
C GLY A 43 13.79 -3.03 -27.95
N ASP A 44 13.27 -2.38 -28.98
CA ASP A 44 14.00 -2.14 -30.22
C ASP A 44 15.22 -1.22 -30.00
N ILE A 45 16.31 -1.51 -30.72
CA ILE A 45 17.51 -0.66 -30.70
C ILE A 45 17.23 0.61 -31.49
N VAL A 46 17.37 1.75 -30.82
CA VAL A 46 17.17 3.09 -31.39
C VAL A 46 18.46 3.65 -31.98
N ALA A 47 19.58 3.45 -31.26
CA ALA A 47 20.88 3.97 -31.67
C ALA A 47 22.03 3.17 -31.06
N ARG A 48 23.20 3.25 -31.69
CA ARG A 48 24.46 2.69 -31.19
C ARG A 48 25.53 3.78 -31.22
N GLY A 49 26.41 3.73 -30.24
CA GLY A 49 27.48 4.70 -30.02
C GLY A 49 28.62 4.10 -29.19
N SER A 50 29.44 4.97 -28.62
CA SER A 50 30.54 4.57 -27.74
C SER A 50 30.85 5.64 -26.70
N SER A 51 31.66 5.32 -25.68
CA SER A 51 32.36 6.36 -24.91
C SER A 51 33.74 6.64 -25.51
N ASP A 52 34.14 7.91 -25.53
CA ASP A 52 35.47 8.30 -26.02
C ASP A 52 36.56 8.13 -24.94
N THR A 53 37.80 8.53 -25.25
CA THR A 53 38.93 8.43 -24.32
C THR A 53 38.87 9.40 -23.14
N ASN A 54 37.96 10.38 -23.20
CA ASN A 54 37.65 11.29 -22.10
C ASN A 54 36.35 10.88 -21.38
N ALA A 55 35.89 9.64 -21.61
CA ALA A 55 34.65 9.07 -21.09
C ALA A 55 33.35 9.78 -21.52
N ASN A 56 33.40 10.70 -22.49
CA ASN A 56 32.18 11.35 -22.98
C ASN A 56 31.41 10.38 -23.89
N LEU A 57 30.09 10.43 -23.76
CA LEU A 57 29.17 9.70 -24.62
C LEU A 57 29.20 10.23 -26.07
N GLN A 58 29.42 9.33 -27.02
CA GLN A 58 29.31 9.54 -28.46
C GLN A 58 28.12 8.74 -28.99
N LEU A 59 26.91 9.29 -28.81
CA LEU A 59 25.64 8.67 -29.23
C LEU A 59 24.70 9.75 -29.75
N ALA A 60 23.95 9.45 -30.81
CA ALA A 60 22.89 10.33 -31.31
C ALA A 60 21.64 9.51 -31.64
N ILE A 61 20.48 10.01 -31.20
CA ILE A 61 19.17 9.40 -31.47
C ILE A 61 18.57 10.06 -32.70
N PRO A 62 18.08 9.31 -33.71
CA PRO A 62 17.38 9.88 -34.85
C PRO A 62 16.22 10.78 -34.42
N GLU A 63 16.09 11.97 -35.02
CA GLU A 63 15.05 12.94 -34.64
C GLU A 63 13.64 12.36 -34.82
N SER A 64 13.46 11.46 -35.80
CA SER A 64 12.21 10.74 -36.06
C SER A 64 11.78 9.84 -34.90
N LEU A 65 12.73 9.36 -34.08
CA LEU A 65 12.50 8.52 -32.91
C LEU A 65 12.52 9.31 -31.61
N SER A 66 12.92 10.58 -31.60
CA SER A 66 13.14 11.38 -30.38
C SER A 66 11.93 11.45 -29.43
N SER A 67 10.71 11.29 -29.96
CA SER A 67 9.46 11.25 -29.18
C SER A 67 9.07 9.86 -28.63
N ASN A 68 9.81 8.80 -28.95
CA ASN A 68 9.52 7.43 -28.50
C ASN A 68 10.09 7.11 -27.12
N GLY A 69 10.76 8.09 -26.48
CA GLY A 69 11.35 7.90 -25.16
C GLY A 69 10.30 7.70 -24.06
N PRO A 70 10.71 7.29 -22.85
CA PRO A 70 12.09 7.21 -22.38
C PRO A 70 12.92 6.09 -23.03
N PHE A 71 14.23 6.33 -23.13
CA PHE A 71 15.20 5.36 -23.67
C PHE A 71 16.10 4.81 -22.57
N LEU A 72 16.35 3.51 -22.60
CA LEU A 72 17.37 2.85 -21.79
C LEU A 72 18.72 2.96 -22.51
N ILE A 73 19.71 3.55 -21.85
CA ILE A 73 21.07 3.70 -22.38
C ILE A 73 21.99 2.76 -21.61
N GLU A 74 22.55 1.77 -22.31
CA GLU A 74 23.43 0.76 -21.73
C GLU A 74 24.88 0.92 -22.22
N TYR A 75 25.83 0.88 -21.29
CA TYR A 75 27.27 0.87 -21.52
C TYR A 75 27.82 -0.54 -21.25
N THR A 76 28.54 -1.12 -22.21
CA THR A 76 29.15 -2.46 -22.12
C THR A 76 30.58 -2.44 -22.65
N ASP A 77 31.37 -3.47 -22.31
CA ASP A 77 32.72 -3.71 -22.85
C ASP A 77 33.72 -2.54 -22.69
N GLY A 78 33.44 -1.60 -21.79
CA GLY A 78 34.33 -0.48 -21.47
C GLY A 78 35.39 -0.83 -20.45
N THR A 79 36.43 -0.02 -20.38
CA THR A 79 37.39 -0.03 -19.27
C THR A 79 37.36 1.30 -18.55
N GLU A 80 37.71 1.31 -17.28
CA GLU A 80 38.04 2.55 -16.58
C GLU A 80 39.25 3.22 -17.23
N ILE A 81 39.48 4.51 -16.93
CA ILE A 81 40.59 5.29 -17.50
C ILE A 81 41.99 4.69 -17.21
N ASN A 82 42.11 3.90 -16.15
CA ASN A 82 43.32 3.15 -15.80
C ASN A 82 43.49 1.83 -16.60
N GLY A 83 42.55 1.50 -17.48
CA GLY A 83 42.54 0.32 -18.35
C GLY A 83 41.97 -0.96 -17.71
N GLN A 84 41.46 -0.91 -16.48
CA GLN A 84 40.86 -2.06 -15.81
C GLN A 84 39.38 -2.23 -16.18
N ILE A 85 38.90 -3.46 -16.17
CA ILE A 85 37.48 -3.78 -16.40
C ILE A 85 36.70 -3.44 -15.13
N PRO A 86 35.60 -2.67 -15.21
CA PRO A 86 34.82 -2.32 -14.03
C PRO A 86 34.22 -3.56 -13.37
N VAL A 87 34.10 -3.54 -12.02
CA VAL A 87 33.55 -4.67 -11.25
C VAL A 87 32.10 -4.99 -11.60
N ILE A 88 31.33 -3.98 -12.03
CA ILE A 88 30.00 -4.10 -12.64
C ILE A 88 30.20 -3.88 -14.13
N GLU A 89 30.07 -4.96 -14.92
CA GLU A 89 30.56 -5.01 -16.29
C GLU A 89 29.65 -4.27 -17.30
N SER A 90 28.40 -3.98 -16.92
CA SER A 90 27.43 -3.19 -17.69
C SER A 90 26.76 -2.16 -16.79
N LEU A 91 26.67 -0.92 -17.25
CA LEU A 91 25.99 0.16 -16.53
C LEU A 91 24.84 0.70 -17.39
N SER A 92 23.72 1.02 -16.75
CA SER A 92 22.54 1.54 -17.42
C SER A 92 22.04 2.85 -16.82
N THR A 93 21.45 3.69 -17.66
CA THR A 93 20.75 4.92 -17.28
C THR A 93 19.54 5.13 -18.18
N ILE A 94 18.69 6.10 -17.85
CA ILE A 94 17.48 6.42 -18.61
C ILE A 94 17.51 7.88 -19.03
N ILE A 95 17.07 8.15 -20.26
CA ILE A 95 16.84 9.50 -20.75
C ILE A 95 15.41 9.65 -21.28
N THR A 96 14.67 10.61 -20.75
CA THR A 96 13.34 10.97 -21.25
C THR A 96 13.45 11.77 -22.55
N SER A 97 12.39 11.79 -23.37
CA SER A 97 12.34 12.65 -24.55
C SER A 97 12.54 14.12 -24.22
N GLN A 98 12.04 14.59 -23.07
CA GLN A 98 12.24 15.96 -22.63
C GLN A 98 13.71 16.27 -22.33
N GLN A 99 14.41 15.38 -21.61
CA GLN A 99 15.83 15.51 -21.31
C GLN A 99 16.68 15.46 -22.59
N LEU A 100 16.37 14.55 -23.52
CA LEU A 100 17.02 14.46 -24.82
C LEU A 100 16.93 15.77 -25.60
N LEU A 101 15.71 16.33 -25.71
CA LEU A 101 15.48 17.60 -26.42
C LEU A 101 16.13 18.80 -25.72
N ALA A 102 16.23 18.77 -24.40
CA ALA A 102 16.91 19.79 -23.61
C ALA A 102 18.44 19.67 -23.61
N GLY A 103 18.99 18.56 -24.12
CA GLY A 103 20.42 18.26 -24.05
C GLY A 103 20.91 17.94 -22.62
N THR A 104 20.00 17.55 -21.72
CA THR A 104 20.35 17.15 -20.35
C THR A 104 21.28 15.93 -20.37
N ALA A 105 22.40 16.02 -19.65
CA ALA A 105 23.31 14.90 -19.51
C ALA A 105 22.72 13.82 -18.59
N VAL A 106 22.91 12.55 -18.96
CA VAL A 106 22.53 11.38 -18.15
C VAL A 106 23.74 10.51 -17.87
N TYR A 107 23.77 9.87 -16.70
CA TYR A 107 24.93 9.12 -16.24
C TYR A 107 24.54 7.69 -15.90
N ALA A 108 25.25 6.73 -16.49
CA ALA A 108 25.12 5.32 -16.17
C ALA A 108 26.13 4.97 -15.09
N THR A 109 25.64 4.65 -13.90
CA THR A 109 26.41 4.42 -12.69
C THR A 109 25.96 3.13 -12.01
N PRO A 110 26.74 2.58 -11.04
CA PRO A 110 26.29 1.47 -10.22
C PRO A 110 24.89 1.67 -9.61
N LEU A 111 24.62 2.85 -9.03
CA LEU A 111 23.34 3.16 -8.40
C LEU A 111 22.22 3.42 -9.40
N SER A 112 22.48 4.04 -10.57
CA SER A 112 21.42 4.17 -11.60
C SER A 112 21.03 2.80 -12.17
N SER A 113 22.00 1.89 -12.30
CA SER A 113 21.75 0.51 -12.76
C SER A 113 20.94 -0.27 -11.72
N PHE A 114 21.32 -0.17 -10.44
CA PHE A 114 20.54 -0.73 -9.33
C PHE A 114 19.14 -0.14 -9.26
N ALA A 115 18.99 1.18 -9.43
CA ALA A 115 17.69 1.85 -9.42
C ALA A 115 16.75 1.33 -10.51
N ILE A 116 17.26 1.09 -11.72
CA ILE A 116 16.49 0.51 -12.83
C ILE A 116 16.05 -0.92 -12.49
N GLU A 117 16.97 -1.74 -11.99
CA GLU A 117 16.67 -3.14 -11.62
C GLU A 117 15.66 -3.22 -10.46
N HIS A 118 15.75 -2.34 -9.47
CA HIS A 118 14.85 -2.32 -8.31
C HIS A 118 13.47 -1.76 -8.67
N ALA A 119 13.42 -0.65 -9.43
CA ALA A 119 12.16 -0.08 -9.89
C ALA A 119 11.33 -1.11 -10.68
N LYS A 120 12.00 -1.96 -11.47
CA LYS A 120 11.35 -3.08 -12.18
C LYS A 120 10.68 -4.07 -11.24
N GLN A 121 11.25 -4.36 -10.06
CA GLN A 121 10.66 -5.32 -9.12
C GLN A 121 9.39 -4.79 -8.46
N ILE A 122 9.35 -3.48 -8.16
CA ILE A 122 8.27 -2.88 -7.39
C ILE A 122 7.20 -2.18 -8.24
N ALA A 123 7.42 -2.01 -9.55
CA ALA A 123 6.57 -1.15 -10.39
C ALA A 123 5.10 -1.55 -10.45
N ASP A 124 4.78 -2.84 -10.42
CA ASP A 124 3.38 -3.31 -10.44
C ASP A 124 2.73 -3.30 -9.05
N SER A 125 3.47 -3.03 -7.98
CA SER A 125 2.93 -3.04 -6.61
C SER A 125 1.92 -1.90 -6.39
N LEU A 126 0.84 -2.21 -5.68
CA LEU A 126 -0.16 -1.22 -5.26
C LEU A 126 0.46 -0.21 -4.29
N GLU A 127 0.07 1.05 -4.44
CA GLU A 127 0.40 2.08 -3.45
C GLU A 127 -0.33 1.82 -2.13
N ASN A 128 0.44 1.84 -1.03
CA ASN A 128 -0.06 1.91 0.32
C ASN A 128 0.64 3.07 1.05
N ASN A 129 -0.11 4.13 1.35
CA ASN A 129 0.42 5.32 2.05
C ASN A 129 0.92 5.05 3.48
N ALA A 130 0.58 3.89 4.06
CA ALA A 130 1.13 3.46 5.34
C ALA A 130 2.44 2.68 5.21
N ASP A 131 2.82 2.25 4.00
CA ASP A 131 4.03 1.48 3.74
C ASP A 131 5.07 2.33 2.99
N PRO A 132 6.19 2.72 3.62
CA PRO A 132 7.23 3.51 2.97
C PRO A 132 7.83 2.85 1.73
N LEU A 133 7.73 1.52 1.58
CA LEU A 133 8.17 0.83 0.37
C LEU A 133 7.32 1.19 -0.85
N THR A 134 6.06 1.54 -0.66
CA THR A 134 5.09 1.67 -1.76
C THR A 134 4.58 3.09 -1.99
N VAL A 135 4.93 4.04 -1.13
CA VAL A 135 4.57 5.45 -1.31
C VAL A 135 5.08 5.97 -2.66
N GLY A 136 4.20 6.58 -3.46
CA GLY A 136 4.53 7.14 -4.77
C GLY A 136 4.51 6.14 -5.93
N LEU A 137 4.25 4.85 -5.66
CA LEU A 137 4.00 3.87 -6.72
C LEU A 137 2.67 4.16 -7.42
N SER A 138 2.56 3.70 -8.66
CA SER A 138 1.31 3.78 -9.43
C SER A 138 0.85 2.43 -9.97
N GLY A 139 1.48 1.35 -9.49
CA GLY A 139 1.14 -0.02 -9.83
C GLY A 139 -0.29 -0.37 -9.46
N ASN A 140 -0.86 -1.31 -10.21
CA ASN A 140 -2.23 -1.79 -10.00
C ASN A 140 -2.30 -3.31 -9.72
N ASN A 141 -1.14 -3.96 -9.58
CA ASN A 141 -0.96 -5.37 -9.26
C ASN A 141 -1.73 -6.28 -10.21
N ASN A 142 -1.64 -6.00 -11.52
CA ASN A 142 -2.28 -6.79 -12.57
C ASN A 142 -1.38 -7.89 -13.14
N GLY A 143 -0.12 -7.98 -12.69
CA GLY A 143 0.90 -8.89 -13.17
C GLY A 143 1.66 -8.38 -14.40
N SER A 144 1.62 -7.09 -14.72
CA SER A 144 2.29 -6.48 -15.86
C SER A 144 2.66 -5.02 -15.59
N ILE A 145 3.87 -4.63 -15.98
CA ILE A 145 4.39 -3.29 -15.77
C ILE A 145 4.09 -2.43 -17.00
N SER A 146 3.51 -1.26 -16.81
CA SER A 146 3.42 -0.18 -17.81
C SER A 146 4.56 0.82 -17.67
N ILE A 147 4.79 1.64 -18.70
CA ILE A 147 5.82 2.69 -18.65
C ILE A 147 5.53 3.70 -17.53
N ALA A 148 4.26 4.04 -17.29
CA ALA A 148 3.90 4.98 -16.23
C ALA A 148 4.22 4.42 -14.83
N GLU A 149 3.90 3.15 -14.61
CA GLU A 149 4.22 2.42 -13.37
C GLU A 149 5.73 2.34 -13.15
N PHE A 150 6.49 1.98 -14.18
CA PHE A 150 7.94 1.93 -14.11
C PHE A 150 8.58 3.30 -13.80
N LEU A 151 8.10 4.37 -14.42
CA LEU A 151 8.61 5.73 -14.16
C LEU A 151 8.30 6.21 -12.74
N ALA A 152 7.09 5.94 -12.23
CA ALA A 152 6.76 6.21 -10.83
C ALA A 152 7.66 5.41 -9.87
N ALA A 153 7.88 4.13 -10.18
CA ALA A 153 8.75 3.26 -9.40
C ALA A 153 10.22 3.71 -9.39
N LEU A 154 10.71 4.35 -10.45
CA LEU A 154 12.06 4.94 -10.47
C LEU A 154 12.22 6.11 -9.48
N GLU A 155 11.20 6.95 -9.35
CA GLU A 155 11.20 8.05 -8.37
C GLU A 155 11.13 7.51 -6.95
N THR A 156 10.23 6.55 -6.69
CA THR A 156 10.13 5.85 -5.40
C THR A 156 11.44 5.12 -5.06
N THR A 157 12.03 4.40 -6.01
CA THR A 157 13.32 3.72 -5.83
C THR A 157 14.46 4.71 -5.53
N SER A 158 14.47 5.87 -6.17
CA SER A 158 15.46 6.90 -5.88
C SER A 158 15.36 7.37 -4.42
N THR A 159 14.13 7.48 -3.91
CA THR A 159 13.89 7.79 -2.49
C THR A 159 14.43 6.69 -1.57
N HIS A 160 14.17 5.42 -1.88
CA HIS A 160 14.66 4.30 -1.09
C HIS A 160 16.19 4.20 -1.08
N ILE A 161 16.83 4.39 -2.24
CA ILE A 161 18.28 4.39 -2.38
C ILE A 161 18.89 5.53 -1.55
N LYS A 162 18.32 6.74 -1.61
CA LYS A 162 18.78 7.86 -0.78
C LYS A 162 18.66 7.55 0.73
N ALA A 163 17.57 6.92 1.15
CA ALA A 163 17.34 6.57 2.54
C ALA A 163 18.30 5.48 3.06
N THR A 164 18.67 4.51 2.21
CA THR A 164 19.45 3.32 2.64
C THR A 164 20.91 3.37 2.23
N LEU A 165 21.18 3.66 0.97
CA LEU A 165 22.51 3.68 0.34
C LEU A 165 23.02 5.12 0.10
N GLY A 166 22.28 6.13 0.56
CA GLY A 166 22.66 7.54 0.36
C GLY A 166 23.71 8.06 1.34
N LEU A 167 24.03 7.30 2.40
CA LEU A 167 25.14 7.52 3.32
C LEU A 167 25.17 8.91 4.00
N GLY A 168 24.01 9.58 4.09
CA GLY A 168 23.91 10.97 4.54
C GLY A 168 24.48 12.01 3.57
N LEU A 169 24.88 11.58 2.37
CA LEU A 169 25.49 12.42 1.32
C LEU A 169 24.49 12.81 0.22
N LEU A 170 23.53 11.94 -0.10
CA LEU A 170 22.54 12.22 -1.14
C LEU A 170 21.41 13.11 -0.62
N THR A 171 21.45 14.38 -0.98
CA THR A 171 20.39 15.35 -0.70
C THR A 171 19.23 15.21 -1.68
N GLU A 172 18.15 15.97 -1.46
CA GLU A 172 17.00 16.02 -2.37
C GLU A 172 17.39 16.49 -3.79
N ASP A 173 18.35 17.41 -3.90
CA ASP A 173 18.78 17.99 -5.17
C ASP A 173 19.66 17.04 -6.00
N ILE A 174 20.26 16.02 -5.37
CA ILE A 174 21.07 15.02 -6.08
C ILE A 174 20.16 13.99 -6.75
N ASN A 175 20.27 13.88 -8.07
CA ASN A 175 19.53 12.92 -8.89
C ASN A 175 20.45 11.80 -9.37
N LEU A 176 20.05 10.55 -9.17
CA LEU A 176 20.85 9.36 -9.50
C LEU A 176 21.17 9.20 -10.99
N PHE A 177 20.38 9.83 -11.87
CA PHE A 177 20.49 9.72 -13.32
C PHE A 177 21.13 10.95 -13.96
N THR A 178 21.00 12.15 -13.36
CA THR A 178 21.45 13.40 -14.00
C THR A 178 22.50 14.20 -13.22
N THR A 179 22.73 13.92 -11.93
CA THR A 179 23.85 14.54 -11.22
C THR A 179 25.15 13.92 -11.72
N SER A 180 26.09 14.77 -12.15
CA SER A 180 27.36 14.29 -12.72
C SER A 180 28.24 13.62 -11.66
N PRO A 181 28.71 12.39 -11.88
CA PRO A 181 29.76 11.75 -11.08
C PRO A 181 31.18 12.12 -11.54
N LEU A 182 31.31 13.05 -12.49
CA LEU A 182 32.56 13.61 -13.01
C LEU A 182 32.60 15.12 -12.78
N ILE A 183 33.76 15.65 -12.43
CA ILE A 183 33.93 17.11 -12.29
C ILE A 183 34.23 17.70 -13.67
N ASN A 184 33.42 18.68 -14.08
CA ASN A 184 33.66 19.50 -15.26
C ASN A 184 33.33 20.98 -14.96
N ALA A 185 33.38 21.84 -15.99
CA ALA A 185 33.17 23.29 -15.83
C ALA A 185 31.76 23.68 -15.31
N ASP A 186 30.77 22.83 -15.51
CA ASP A 186 29.35 23.11 -15.27
C ASP A 186 28.78 22.32 -14.08
N THR A 187 29.59 21.52 -13.38
CA THR A 187 29.15 20.67 -12.27
C THR A 187 29.37 21.31 -10.91
N ASP A 188 28.46 21.02 -9.97
CA ASP A 188 28.72 21.24 -8.55
C ASP A 188 29.66 20.16 -8.02
N ALA A 189 30.79 20.57 -7.45
CA ALA A 189 31.85 19.66 -7.05
C ALA A 189 31.51 18.88 -5.77
N GLU A 190 30.68 19.42 -4.88
CA GLU A 190 30.23 18.72 -3.67
C GLU A 190 29.13 17.70 -4.01
N ASP A 191 28.19 18.05 -4.89
CA ASP A 191 27.20 17.09 -5.40
C ASP A 191 27.88 15.95 -6.16
N THR A 192 28.92 16.28 -6.95
CA THR A 192 29.74 15.29 -7.64
C THR A 192 30.46 14.35 -6.66
N LEU A 193 31.02 14.90 -5.58
CA LEU A 193 31.67 14.11 -4.53
C LEU A 193 30.67 13.18 -3.85
N ALA A 194 29.48 13.67 -3.51
CA ALA A 194 28.43 12.91 -2.86
C ALA A 194 27.92 11.74 -3.74
N ILE A 195 27.56 12.01 -5.00
CA ILE A 195 27.07 10.96 -5.91
C ILE A 195 28.17 9.97 -6.28
N ARG A 196 29.43 10.41 -6.41
CA ARG A 196 30.55 9.50 -6.70
C ARG A 196 30.87 8.60 -5.51
N THR A 197 30.90 9.16 -4.30
CA THR A 197 31.20 8.40 -3.07
C THR A 197 30.18 7.28 -2.88
N THR A 198 28.89 7.56 -3.01
CA THR A 198 27.81 6.58 -2.84
C THR A 198 27.84 5.48 -3.91
N ASN A 199 28.12 5.84 -5.17
CA ASN A 199 28.31 4.88 -6.24
C ASN A 199 29.51 3.94 -6.00
N GLU A 200 30.63 4.46 -5.53
CA GLU A 200 31.83 3.66 -5.26
C GLU A 200 31.64 2.77 -4.03
N VAL A 201 30.89 3.22 -3.00
CA VAL A 201 30.52 2.36 -1.87
C VAL A 201 29.66 1.19 -2.35
N PHE A 202 28.65 1.45 -3.17
CA PHE A 202 27.82 0.37 -3.71
C PHE A 202 28.64 -0.58 -4.59
N ALA A 203 29.54 -0.07 -5.44
CA ALA A 203 30.43 -0.90 -6.24
C ALA A 203 31.41 -1.73 -5.38
N ALA A 204 31.91 -1.18 -4.28
CA ALA A 204 32.77 -1.89 -3.33
C ALA A 204 32.00 -3.04 -2.63
N ILE A 205 30.77 -2.79 -2.20
CA ILE A 205 29.87 -3.83 -1.66
C ILE A 205 29.67 -4.95 -2.69
N VAL A 206 29.33 -4.61 -3.94
CA VAL A 206 29.18 -5.61 -5.01
C VAL A 206 30.49 -6.39 -5.23
N SER A 207 31.65 -5.74 -5.13
CA SER A 207 32.96 -6.42 -5.24
C SER A 207 33.17 -7.44 -4.12
N ILE A 208 32.87 -7.07 -2.88
CA ILE A 208 33.01 -7.96 -1.71
C ILE A 208 32.11 -9.19 -1.87
N LEU A 209 30.83 -8.98 -2.21
CA LEU A 209 29.89 -10.07 -2.43
C LEU A 209 30.28 -10.96 -3.61
N LYS A 210 30.84 -10.36 -4.66
CA LYS A 210 31.38 -11.11 -5.81
C LYS A 210 32.55 -12.00 -5.39
N ASP A 211 33.46 -11.48 -4.56
CA ASP A 211 34.62 -12.23 -4.08
C ASP A 211 34.18 -13.38 -3.15
N GLU A 212 33.21 -13.17 -2.26
CA GLU A 212 32.64 -14.26 -1.42
C GLU A 212 32.11 -15.42 -2.27
N ILE A 213 31.35 -15.13 -3.34
CA ILE A 213 30.83 -16.16 -4.24
C ILE A 213 31.96 -16.88 -5.00
N VAL A 214 32.99 -16.15 -5.40
CA VAL A 214 34.14 -16.70 -6.12
C VAL A 214 35.03 -17.56 -5.22
N ASP A 215 35.18 -17.18 -3.95
CA ASP A 215 35.94 -17.94 -2.95
C ASP A 215 35.30 -19.31 -2.65
N ASP A 216 33.97 -19.41 -2.80
CA ASP A 216 33.22 -20.66 -2.79
C ASP A 216 33.33 -21.48 -4.09
N GLY A 217 34.13 -21.02 -5.05
CA GLY A 217 34.41 -21.71 -6.31
C GLY A 217 33.32 -21.57 -7.37
N LEU A 218 32.40 -20.61 -7.19
CA LEU A 218 31.35 -20.29 -8.15
C LEU A 218 31.77 -19.13 -9.07
N THR A 219 31.03 -18.94 -10.16
CA THR A 219 31.20 -17.79 -11.04
C THR A 219 30.22 -16.70 -10.65
N ALA A 220 30.71 -15.48 -10.47
CA ALA A 220 29.89 -14.29 -10.21
C ALA A 220 30.15 -13.18 -11.22
N SER A 221 29.10 -12.44 -11.59
CA SER A 221 29.17 -11.20 -12.37
C SER A 221 28.57 -10.07 -11.55
N GLY A 222 29.15 -8.87 -11.67
CA GLY A 222 28.61 -7.68 -11.01
C GLY A 222 27.20 -7.37 -11.52
N ILE A 223 26.93 -7.55 -12.81
CA ILE A 223 25.58 -7.36 -13.40
C ILE A 223 24.55 -8.26 -12.72
N THR A 224 24.86 -9.57 -12.61
CA THR A 224 23.93 -10.53 -12.00
C THR A 224 23.73 -10.27 -10.52
N LEU A 225 24.76 -9.77 -9.82
CA LEU A 225 24.66 -9.41 -8.41
C LEU A 225 23.83 -8.15 -8.20
N VAL A 226 24.00 -7.11 -9.02
CA VAL A 226 23.16 -5.90 -8.95
C VAL A 226 21.69 -6.26 -9.14
N ALA A 227 21.36 -7.11 -10.12
CA ALA A 227 19.98 -7.56 -10.32
C ALA A 227 19.47 -8.43 -9.15
N ALA A 228 20.32 -9.27 -8.56
CA ALA A 228 19.97 -10.09 -7.40
C ALA A 228 19.74 -9.24 -6.14
N LEU A 229 20.58 -8.24 -5.89
CA LEU A 229 20.43 -7.26 -4.80
C LEU A 229 19.18 -6.40 -4.98
N ALA A 230 18.85 -6.05 -6.22
CA ALA A 230 17.61 -5.31 -6.50
C ALA A 230 16.37 -6.17 -6.26
N ASN A 231 16.43 -7.47 -6.56
CA ASN A 231 15.39 -8.42 -6.21
C ASN A 231 15.28 -8.63 -4.69
N ASP A 232 16.41 -8.65 -3.99
CA ASP A 232 16.51 -8.72 -2.52
C ASP A 232 15.80 -7.53 -1.88
N PHE A 233 16.22 -6.33 -2.25
CA PHE A 233 15.68 -5.10 -1.71
C PHE A 233 14.23 -4.80 -2.10
N ALA A 234 13.62 -5.60 -2.98
CA ALA A 234 12.26 -5.38 -3.46
C ALA A 234 11.19 -5.47 -2.35
N ASP A 235 11.51 -6.13 -1.22
CA ASP A 235 10.68 -6.13 -0.02
C ASP A 235 11.14 -5.12 1.05
N GLY A 236 12.01 -4.18 0.66
CA GLY A 236 12.52 -3.12 1.51
C GLY A 236 13.72 -3.51 2.36
N SER A 237 14.23 -4.73 2.26
CA SER A 237 15.36 -5.21 3.08
C SER A 237 16.42 -5.95 2.26
N PHE A 238 17.68 -5.87 2.70
CA PHE A 238 18.77 -6.68 2.19
C PHE A 238 18.98 -7.88 3.14
N ASP A 239 18.30 -8.99 2.89
CA ASP A 239 18.28 -10.15 3.79
C ASP A 239 18.40 -11.52 3.09
N LYS A 240 18.73 -11.50 1.79
CA LYS A 240 18.78 -12.63 0.84
C LYS A 240 17.40 -13.19 0.47
N GLN A 241 16.32 -12.49 0.75
CA GLN A 241 14.95 -12.90 0.46
C GLN A 241 14.19 -11.79 -0.27
N ASN A 242 13.09 -12.19 -0.92
CA ASN A 242 12.07 -11.28 -1.41
C ASN A 242 10.71 -11.82 -0.99
N ALA A 243 10.01 -11.08 -0.14
CA ALA A 243 8.73 -11.48 0.45
C ALA A 243 8.82 -12.87 1.11
N GLY A 244 9.93 -13.12 1.82
CA GLY A 244 10.24 -14.39 2.49
C GLY A 244 10.72 -15.53 1.57
N ASN A 245 10.91 -15.28 0.28
CA ASN A 245 11.44 -16.28 -0.66
C ASN A 245 12.94 -16.08 -0.87
N ALA A 246 13.74 -17.09 -0.56
CA ALA A 246 15.20 -17.02 -0.72
C ALA A 246 15.65 -16.80 -2.18
N ILE A 247 16.64 -15.92 -2.36
CA ILE A 247 17.20 -15.58 -3.67
C ILE A 247 18.42 -16.45 -3.94
N THR A 248 18.28 -17.34 -4.94
CA THR A 248 19.29 -18.36 -5.23
C THR A 248 20.69 -17.80 -5.50
N ALA A 249 20.78 -16.65 -6.16
CA ALA A 249 22.05 -16.00 -6.48
C ALA A 249 22.81 -15.49 -5.24
N LEU A 250 22.12 -15.33 -4.11
CA LEU A 250 22.69 -14.81 -2.85
C LEU A 250 22.90 -15.89 -1.79
N ASN A 251 22.54 -17.16 -2.07
CA ASN A 251 22.55 -18.24 -1.08
C ASN A 251 23.94 -18.54 -0.47
N THR A 252 25.02 -18.27 -1.21
CA THR A 252 26.40 -18.51 -0.74
C THR A 252 26.99 -17.32 0.00
N ILE A 253 26.32 -16.16 0.00
CA ILE A 253 26.74 -15.01 0.80
C ILE A 253 26.42 -15.32 2.26
N ASP A 254 27.41 -15.24 3.14
CA ASP A 254 27.26 -15.59 4.55
C ASP A 254 26.24 -14.66 5.23
N ASP A 255 26.52 -13.36 5.22
CA ASP A 255 25.72 -12.32 5.87
C ASP A 255 25.79 -11.01 5.07
N ILE A 256 24.77 -10.80 4.24
CA ILE A 256 24.68 -9.61 3.38
C ILE A 256 24.57 -8.32 4.20
N ALA A 257 23.85 -8.34 5.32
CA ALA A 257 23.65 -7.17 6.17
C ALA A 257 24.97 -6.77 6.86
N ALA A 258 25.79 -7.75 7.26
CA ALA A 258 27.12 -7.50 7.76
C ALA A 258 28.04 -6.87 6.70
N VAL A 259 27.92 -7.28 5.43
CA VAL A 259 28.69 -6.69 4.33
C VAL A 259 28.26 -5.24 4.05
N LEU A 260 26.96 -4.97 4.02
CA LEU A 260 26.42 -3.62 3.84
C LEU A 260 26.88 -2.69 4.96
N THR A 261 26.73 -3.10 6.22
CA THR A 261 26.92 -2.21 7.38
C THR A 261 28.37 -2.04 7.84
N GLN A 262 29.35 -2.52 7.06
CA GLN A 262 30.77 -2.22 7.29
C GLN A 262 31.03 -0.72 7.17
N ASN A 263 32.05 -0.21 7.88
CA ASN A 263 32.44 1.21 7.76
C ASN A 263 32.87 1.53 6.32
N PRO A 264 32.08 2.30 5.54
CA PRO A 264 32.33 2.44 4.12
C PRO A 264 33.66 3.11 3.82
N ALA A 265 34.11 4.04 4.67
CA ALA A 265 35.35 4.79 4.46
C ALA A 265 36.62 3.91 4.44
N LEU A 266 36.53 2.68 4.98
CA LEU A 266 37.62 1.71 5.03
C LEU A 266 37.59 0.70 3.87
N LEU A 267 36.52 0.67 3.07
CA LEU A 267 36.44 -0.22 1.92
C LEU A 267 37.37 0.26 0.82
N ASP A 268 37.98 -0.68 0.10
CA ASP A 268 38.79 -0.38 -1.07
C ASP A 268 37.90 0.04 -2.24
N VAL A 269 38.32 1.06 -3.00
CA VAL A 269 37.66 1.40 -4.26
C VAL A 269 38.04 0.33 -5.28
N PRO A 270 37.09 -0.41 -5.88
CA PRO A 270 37.41 -1.45 -6.85
C PRO A 270 38.24 -0.89 -8.00
N ASN A 271 39.32 -1.58 -8.36
CA ASN A 271 40.31 -1.17 -9.36
C ASN A 271 41.14 0.07 -8.98
N SER A 272 41.29 0.38 -7.69
CA SER A 272 42.15 1.44 -7.17
C SER A 272 43.07 0.94 -6.05
N ASP A 273 44.08 1.73 -5.70
CA ASP A 273 44.92 1.54 -4.50
C ASP A 273 44.47 2.41 -3.32
N LYS A 274 43.33 3.10 -3.45
CA LYS A 274 42.74 3.99 -2.45
C LYS A 274 41.47 3.43 -1.83
N SER A 275 41.21 3.84 -0.59
CA SER A 275 39.93 3.56 0.06
C SER A 275 38.85 4.58 -0.32
N ILE A 276 37.60 4.25 -0.01
CA ILE A 276 36.44 5.13 -0.18
C ILE A 276 36.62 6.46 0.59
N GLY A 277 37.30 6.44 1.74
CA GLY A 277 37.64 7.67 2.47
C GLY A 277 38.52 8.65 1.69
N GLN A 278 39.08 8.23 0.55
CA GLN A 278 39.96 9.02 -0.31
C GLN A 278 39.34 9.31 -1.69
N ILE A 279 38.01 9.20 -1.86
CA ILE A 279 37.33 9.49 -3.15
C ILE A 279 37.60 10.92 -3.64
N ASN A 280 37.76 11.90 -2.73
CA ASN A 280 38.13 13.26 -3.08
C ASN A 280 39.47 13.33 -3.83
N GLU A 281 40.43 12.46 -3.50
CA GLU A 281 41.71 12.36 -4.20
C GLU A 281 41.57 11.69 -5.57
N ILE A 282 40.74 10.64 -5.67
CA ILE A 282 40.43 9.98 -6.94
C ILE A 282 39.80 10.96 -7.93
N LEU A 283 38.78 11.69 -7.49
CA LEU A 283 38.11 12.70 -8.31
C LEU A 283 39.09 13.78 -8.80
N ALA A 284 40.00 14.25 -7.94
CA ALA A 284 41.01 15.22 -8.34
C ALA A 284 41.97 14.69 -9.42
N GLU A 285 42.39 13.42 -9.32
CA GLU A 285 43.26 12.76 -10.30
C GLU A 285 42.56 12.50 -11.63
N GLU A 286 41.32 12.03 -11.59
CA GLU A 286 40.49 11.84 -12.77
C GLU A 286 40.24 13.17 -13.48
N THR A 287 39.92 14.24 -12.73
CA THR A 287 39.73 15.58 -13.28
C THR A 287 40.99 16.09 -13.96
N ALA A 288 42.16 15.92 -13.33
CA ALA A 288 43.44 16.32 -13.92
C ALA A 288 43.75 15.58 -15.24
N THR A 289 43.17 14.40 -15.45
CA THR A 289 43.34 13.60 -16.66
C THR A 289 42.31 13.93 -17.72
N LEU A 290 41.03 14.07 -17.33
CA LEU A 290 39.89 14.22 -18.23
C LEU A 290 39.60 15.68 -18.62
N ALA A 291 39.89 16.62 -17.72
CA ALA A 291 39.65 18.05 -17.90
C ALA A 291 40.88 18.88 -17.45
N PRO A 292 42.06 18.68 -18.06
CA PRO A 292 43.32 19.33 -17.66
C PRO A 292 43.31 20.86 -17.79
N GLU A 293 42.33 21.42 -18.49
CA GLU A 293 42.09 22.86 -18.59
C GLU A 293 41.48 23.48 -17.33
N LEU A 294 40.86 22.67 -16.46
CA LEU A 294 40.28 23.14 -15.20
C LEU A 294 41.37 23.43 -14.16
N PRO A 295 41.15 24.40 -13.26
CA PRO A 295 42.04 24.61 -12.14
C PRO A 295 42.08 23.35 -11.25
N ALA A 296 43.20 23.15 -10.56
CA ALA A 296 43.33 22.05 -9.62
C ALA A 296 42.19 22.07 -8.59
N VAL A 297 41.44 20.98 -8.53
CA VAL A 297 40.30 20.83 -7.64
C VAL A 297 40.79 20.34 -6.27
N SER A 298 40.29 20.95 -5.21
CA SER A 298 40.58 20.56 -3.83
C SER A 298 39.26 20.32 -3.10
N LEU A 299 38.90 19.06 -2.95
CA LEU A 299 37.68 18.62 -2.25
C LEU A 299 37.99 18.17 -0.83
N GLN A 300 37.04 18.41 0.08
CA GLN A 300 37.14 17.90 1.44
C GLN A 300 36.96 16.38 1.46
N THR A 301 37.51 15.74 2.48
CA THR A 301 37.21 14.32 2.74
C THR A 301 35.73 14.21 3.12
N PRO A 302 34.95 13.33 2.46
CA PRO A 302 33.53 13.19 2.77
C PRO A 302 33.34 12.55 4.15
N GLU A 303 32.31 12.99 4.88
CA GLU A 303 31.83 12.33 6.08
C GLU A 303 30.78 11.30 5.68
N ILE A 304 31.10 10.01 5.83
CA ILE A 304 30.31 8.92 5.26
C ILE A 304 29.59 8.18 6.39
N ALA A 305 28.26 8.19 6.39
CA ALA A 305 27.47 7.38 7.31
C ALA A 305 27.45 5.89 6.89
N LEU A 306 27.06 5.00 7.80
CA LEU A 306 26.81 3.59 7.45
C LEU A 306 25.55 3.50 6.58
N PRO A 307 25.52 2.63 5.56
CA PRO A 307 24.27 2.31 4.87
C PRO A 307 23.33 1.55 5.79
N LEU A 308 22.05 1.56 5.45
CA LEU A 308 21.01 0.80 6.13
C LEU A 308 20.69 -0.47 5.35
N ALA A 309 20.54 -1.59 6.07
CA ALA A 309 20.14 -2.86 5.48
C ALA A 309 18.63 -2.93 5.20
N SER A 310 17.83 -1.96 5.64
CA SER A 310 16.39 -1.90 5.40
C SER A 310 15.91 -0.45 5.37
N ILE A 311 14.85 -0.19 4.60
CA ILE A 311 14.10 1.08 4.67
C ILE A 311 13.25 1.18 5.94
N TYR A 312 12.97 0.04 6.57
CA TYR A 312 12.17 -0.03 7.77
C TYR A 312 13.02 0.26 9.01
N SER A 313 12.42 0.96 9.97
CA SER A 313 13.06 1.32 11.23
C SER A 313 12.03 1.36 12.35
N GLU A 314 12.47 1.53 13.60
CA GLU A 314 11.56 1.71 14.73
C GLU A 314 10.62 2.92 14.56
N GLU A 315 11.08 3.97 13.87
CA GLU A 315 10.27 5.17 13.58
C GLU A 315 9.33 4.98 12.38
N ASN A 316 9.63 4.00 11.53
CA ASN A 316 8.89 3.72 10.30
C ASN A 316 8.87 2.21 10.06
N PRO A 317 8.10 1.45 10.88
CA PRO A 317 8.14 0.00 10.86
C PRO A 317 7.48 -0.53 9.58
N GLU A 318 7.90 -1.73 9.16
CA GLU A 318 7.18 -2.48 8.15
C GLU A 318 5.72 -2.62 8.58
N PRO A 319 4.74 -2.30 7.70
CA PRO A 319 3.35 -2.51 8.03
C PRO A 319 3.14 -3.97 8.38
N THR A 320 2.57 -4.24 9.56
CA THR A 320 2.11 -5.59 9.83
C THR A 320 1.12 -5.97 8.73
N PRO A 321 1.28 -7.14 8.07
CA PRO A 321 0.29 -7.63 7.13
C PRO A 321 -1.10 -7.51 7.78
N PRO A 322 -2.16 -7.18 7.03
CA PRO A 322 -3.51 -7.20 7.58
C PRO A 322 -3.68 -8.52 8.33
N ASN A 323 -4.16 -8.43 9.56
CA ASN A 323 -4.29 -9.61 10.41
C ASN A 323 -5.36 -10.52 9.81
N ASN A 324 -4.96 -11.41 8.89
CA ASN A 324 -5.82 -12.38 8.23
C ASN A 324 -6.13 -13.56 9.17
N THR A 325 -6.05 -13.39 10.50
CA THR A 325 -6.66 -14.38 11.39
C THR A 325 -8.15 -14.31 11.11
N PRO A 326 -8.77 -15.38 10.58
CA PRO A 326 -10.18 -15.34 10.29
C PRO A 326 -10.94 -14.99 11.58
N SER A 327 -11.77 -13.97 11.50
CA SER A 327 -12.61 -13.54 12.61
C SER A 327 -13.85 -14.43 12.66
N THR A 328 -14.32 -14.75 13.86
CA THR A 328 -15.60 -15.46 13.98
C THR A 328 -16.73 -14.46 13.78
N PRO A 329 -17.77 -14.77 12.98
CA PRO A 329 -18.88 -13.85 12.77
C PRO A 329 -19.60 -13.53 14.08
N ALA A 330 -20.25 -12.39 14.15
CA ALA A 330 -21.22 -12.06 15.19
C ALA A 330 -22.63 -12.20 14.61
N VAL A 331 -23.56 -12.77 15.37
CA VAL A 331 -24.97 -12.88 14.98
C VAL A 331 -25.87 -12.53 16.15
N ILE A 332 -26.87 -11.69 15.88
CA ILE A 332 -27.93 -11.35 16.83
C ILE A 332 -29.29 -11.34 16.12
N PHE A 333 -30.34 -11.65 16.88
CA PHE A 333 -31.71 -11.41 16.44
C PHE A 333 -32.01 -9.92 16.51
N SER A 334 -32.57 -9.36 15.43
CA SER A 334 -33.07 -7.98 15.43
C SER A 334 -34.17 -7.84 16.48
N THR A 335 -34.12 -6.81 17.32
CA THR A 335 -35.10 -6.59 18.41
C THR A 335 -36.53 -6.41 17.91
N ALA A 336 -36.71 -6.00 16.64
CA ALA A 336 -38.01 -5.92 15.96
C ALA A 336 -38.69 -7.29 15.76
N THR A 337 -37.93 -8.38 15.81
CA THR A 337 -38.39 -9.76 15.61
C THR A 337 -39.04 -10.37 16.86
N LEU A 338 -38.61 -9.93 18.05
CA LEU A 338 -38.89 -10.63 19.32
C LEU A 338 -39.95 -9.93 20.19
N GLN A 339 -40.53 -8.82 19.72
CA GLN A 339 -41.47 -7.99 20.50
C GLN A 339 -42.94 -8.03 20.07
N THR A 340 -43.34 -8.95 19.17
CA THR A 340 -44.77 -9.14 18.89
C THR A 340 -45.37 -10.10 19.90
N ALA A 341 -46.37 -9.67 20.65
CA ALA A 341 -47.28 -10.56 21.38
C ALA A 341 -48.08 -11.39 20.35
N ALA A 342 -47.44 -12.40 19.78
CA ALA A 342 -48.06 -13.30 18.82
C ALA A 342 -49.06 -14.18 19.57
N VAL A 343 -50.27 -14.31 19.03
CA VAL A 343 -51.29 -15.22 19.56
C VAL A 343 -51.25 -16.52 18.78
N GLU A 344 -51.76 -17.58 19.39
CA GLU A 344 -51.90 -18.88 18.74
C GLU A 344 -52.55 -18.75 17.35
N GLY A 345 -51.86 -19.25 16.33
CA GLY A 345 -52.28 -19.16 14.93
C GLY A 345 -51.57 -18.09 14.09
N ASP A 346 -50.78 -17.21 14.71
CA ASP A 346 -50.01 -16.20 13.98
C ASP A 346 -48.82 -16.80 13.21
N SER A 347 -48.40 -16.08 12.16
CA SER A 347 -47.15 -16.33 11.44
C SER A 347 -46.14 -15.24 11.79
N ILE A 348 -44.93 -15.63 12.17
CA ILE A 348 -43.92 -14.69 12.67
C ILE A 348 -42.86 -14.36 11.61
N SER A 349 -42.27 -13.17 11.71
CA SER A 349 -41.13 -12.72 10.89
C SER A 349 -39.88 -12.72 11.76
N VAL A 350 -38.76 -13.21 11.25
CA VAL A 350 -37.47 -13.21 11.93
C VAL A 350 -36.42 -12.52 11.07
N GLU A 351 -35.67 -11.60 11.65
CA GLU A 351 -34.53 -10.94 11.00
C GLU A 351 -33.28 -11.06 11.86
N LEU A 352 -32.16 -11.41 11.21
CA LEU A 352 -30.85 -11.51 11.84
C LEU A 352 -29.96 -10.36 11.38
N ILE A 353 -29.19 -9.82 12.33
CA ILE A 353 -28.06 -8.95 12.04
C ILE A 353 -26.82 -9.81 12.24
N ALA A 354 -26.06 -9.99 11.16
CA ALA A 354 -24.78 -10.67 11.22
C ALA A 354 -23.68 -9.76 10.67
N SER A 355 -22.53 -9.76 11.33
CA SER A 355 -21.35 -8.96 10.96
C SER A 355 -20.10 -9.80 11.12
N ASP A 356 -19.11 -9.53 10.28
CA ASP A 356 -17.76 -10.11 10.41
C ASP A 356 -16.73 -8.99 10.20
N ASP A 357 -15.63 -9.03 10.95
CA ASP A 357 -14.57 -8.02 10.89
C ASP A 357 -13.82 -8.06 9.55
N ASP A 358 -13.83 -9.22 8.86
CA ASP A 358 -13.27 -9.42 7.52
C ASP A 358 -14.35 -9.46 6.41
N ASN A 359 -15.61 -9.12 6.74
CA ASN A 359 -16.76 -8.96 5.84
C ASN A 359 -17.09 -10.18 4.95
N ASN A 360 -16.84 -11.41 5.39
CA ASN A 360 -16.86 -12.60 4.54
C ASN A 360 -17.96 -13.65 4.88
N ILE A 361 -19.10 -13.25 5.48
CA ILE A 361 -20.17 -14.18 5.88
C ILE A 361 -20.71 -14.97 4.67
N ALA A 362 -20.71 -16.31 4.77
CA ALA A 362 -21.19 -17.19 3.72
C ALA A 362 -22.72 -17.42 3.78
N TYR A 363 -23.25 -17.67 4.98
CA TYR A 363 -24.69 -17.85 5.20
C TYR A 363 -25.08 -17.79 6.68
N CYS A 364 -26.38 -17.65 6.94
CA CYS A 364 -27.00 -17.85 8.24
C CYS A 364 -28.12 -18.91 8.13
N ASP A 365 -28.18 -19.82 9.10
CA ASP A 365 -29.23 -20.81 9.28
C ASP A 365 -30.15 -20.37 10.42
N LEU A 366 -31.47 -20.53 10.24
CA LEU A 366 -32.47 -20.36 11.30
C LEU A 366 -33.14 -21.70 11.64
N SER A 367 -33.29 -21.99 12.92
CA SER A 367 -34.07 -23.10 13.47
C SER A 367 -35.07 -22.61 14.52
N ILE A 368 -36.21 -23.31 14.65
CA ILE A 368 -37.20 -23.11 15.71
C ILE A 368 -37.46 -24.42 16.45
N ASN A 369 -37.36 -24.43 17.78
CA ASN A 369 -37.44 -25.63 18.62
C ASN A 369 -36.56 -26.78 18.10
N ASP A 370 -35.31 -26.46 17.76
CA ASP A 370 -34.32 -27.37 17.15
C ASP A 370 -34.70 -27.93 15.76
N VAL A 371 -35.76 -27.41 15.13
CA VAL A 371 -36.17 -27.77 13.77
C VAL A 371 -35.71 -26.69 12.80
N PHE A 372 -34.88 -27.09 11.83
CA PHE A 372 -34.39 -26.21 10.77
C PHE A 372 -35.54 -25.57 9.98
N VAL A 373 -35.49 -24.24 9.87
CA VAL A 373 -36.42 -23.43 9.06
C VAL A 373 -35.85 -23.26 7.66
N ARG A 374 -34.72 -22.54 7.55
CA ARG A 374 -34.09 -22.22 6.27
C ARG A 374 -32.66 -21.68 6.47
N ARG A 375 -31.86 -21.80 5.40
CA ARG A 375 -30.59 -21.11 5.17
C ARG A 375 -30.79 -19.87 4.33
N ASP A 376 -30.20 -18.76 4.73
CA ASP A 376 -30.12 -17.54 3.94
C ASP A 376 -28.66 -17.13 3.70
N SER A 377 -28.28 -16.92 2.45
CA SER A 377 -26.91 -16.63 2.03
C SER A 377 -26.75 -15.19 1.52
N SER A 378 -27.72 -14.32 1.76
CA SER A 378 -27.66 -12.94 1.29
C SER A 378 -28.31 -12.00 2.28
N ALA A 379 -27.53 -11.05 2.80
CA ALA A 379 -28.07 -9.99 3.66
C ALA A 379 -29.04 -9.08 2.88
N PRO A 380 -30.11 -8.56 3.50
CA PRO A 380 -30.51 -8.78 4.90
C PRO A 380 -31.08 -10.19 5.14
N TYR A 381 -30.67 -10.83 6.24
CA TYR A 381 -31.06 -12.21 6.57
C TYR A 381 -32.45 -12.24 7.20
N GLN A 382 -33.46 -12.58 6.42
CA GLN A 382 -34.87 -12.48 6.81
C GLN A 382 -35.58 -13.82 6.63
N TYR A 383 -36.49 -14.16 7.54
CA TYR A 383 -37.27 -15.40 7.57
C TYR A 383 -38.74 -15.13 7.92
N GLY A 384 -39.63 -16.01 7.51
CA GLY A 384 -41.06 -15.89 7.78
C GLY A 384 -41.77 -14.96 6.80
N ILE A 385 -42.84 -14.31 7.25
CA ILE A 385 -43.80 -13.62 6.38
C ILE A 385 -43.20 -12.49 5.53
N ASN A 386 -42.12 -11.85 5.98
CA ASN A 386 -41.47 -10.74 5.26
C ASN A 386 -40.27 -11.17 4.41
N SER A 387 -39.89 -12.45 4.44
CA SER A 387 -38.70 -12.94 3.71
C SER A 387 -38.91 -13.14 2.22
N GLY A 388 -40.17 -13.19 1.75
CA GLY A 388 -40.50 -13.61 0.39
C GLY A 388 -40.41 -15.12 0.15
N PHE A 389 -40.02 -15.91 1.16
CA PHE A 389 -39.98 -17.38 1.14
C PHE A 389 -41.09 -17.99 1.99
N ASN A 390 -41.44 -19.26 1.71
CA ASN A 390 -42.44 -19.99 2.49
C ASN A 390 -41.79 -20.73 3.66
N ASP A 391 -41.50 -20.00 4.72
CA ASP A 391 -40.88 -20.53 5.94
C ASP A 391 -41.94 -21.15 6.87
N SER A 392 -42.51 -22.28 6.44
CA SER A 392 -43.68 -22.90 7.09
C SER A 392 -43.52 -23.22 8.58
N GLY A 393 -42.29 -23.42 9.06
CA GLY A 393 -41.98 -23.64 10.48
C GLY A 393 -42.25 -22.42 11.36
N LEU A 394 -42.43 -21.23 10.78
CA LEU A 394 -42.74 -19.98 11.47
C LEU A 394 -44.22 -19.59 11.37
N ASN A 395 -45.07 -20.45 10.77
CA ASN A 395 -46.49 -20.18 10.54
C ASN A 395 -47.37 -20.94 11.54
N ASN A 396 -48.45 -20.30 12.00
CA ASN A 396 -49.46 -20.88 12.90
C ASN A 396 -48.87 -21.52 14.17
N LEU A 397 -48.00 -20.79 14.85
CA LEU A 397 -47.35 -21.31 16.07
C LEU A 397 -48.40 -21.53 17.18
N SER A 398 -48.22 -22.62 17.93
CA SER A 398 -49.05 -22.96 19.09
C SER A 398 -48.77 -22.01 20.25
N ALA A 399 -49.74 -21.82 21.17
CA ALA A 399 -49.46 -21.11 22.41
C ALA A 399 -48.34 -21.80 23.22
N GLY A 400 -47.41 -21.01 23.75
CA GLY A 400 -46.24 -21.51 24.49
C GLY A 400 -44.95 -20.78 24.12
N SER A 401 -43.86 -21.15 24.78
CA SER A 401 -42.52 -20.61 24.49
C SER A 401 -41.88 -21.41 23.37
N HIS A 402 -41.34 -20.72 22.36
CA HIS A 402 -40.59 -21.29 21.25
C HIS A 402 -39.17 -20.74 21.23
N THR A 403 -38.19 -21.61 21.05
CA THR A 403 -36.77 -21.23 20.98
C THR A 403 -36.36 -21.05 19.53
N LEU A 404 -35.74 -19.92 19.21
CA LEU A 404 -35.12 -19.63 17.93
C LEU A 404 -33.60 -19.79 18.07
N THR A 405 -32.98 -20.45 17.11
CA THR A 405 -31.53 -20.60 17.03
C THR A 405 -31.05 -20.13 15.67
N ALA A 406 -30.17 -19.14 15.68
CA ALA A 406 -29.49 -18.64 14.50
C ALA A 406 -28.04 -19.11 14.51
N GLU A 407 -27.52 -19.59 13.39
CA GLU A 407 -26.12 -19.98 13.22
C GLU A 407 -25.59 -19.35 11.93
N CYS A 408 -24.64 -18.44 12.02
CA CYS A 408 -24.00 -17.84 10.85
C CYS A 408 -22.59 -18.38 10.69
N VAL A 409 -22.22 -18.71 9.45
CA VAL A 409 -20.93 -19.30 9.07
C VAL A 409 -20.27 -18.39 8.04
N ASP A 410 -18.98 -18.15 8.21
CA ASP A 410 -18.17 -17.40 7.27
C ASP A 410 -17.67 -18.27 6.09
N THR A 411 -16.92 -17.67 5.17
CA THR A 411 -16.29 -18.40 4.06
C THR A 411 -15.08 -19.25 4.45
N THR A 412 -14.65 -19.20 5.72
CA THR A 412 -13.53 -19.96 6.29
C THR A 412 -13.97 -21.09 7.24
N ASP A 413 -15.28 -21.36 7.32
CA ASP A 413 -15.95 -22.32 8.19
C ASP A 413 -15.92 -21.98 9.70
N LEU A 414 -15.65 -20.72 10.08
CA LEU A 414 -15.92 -20.20 11.41
C LEU A 414 -17.40 -19.87 11.58
N SER A 415 -17.95 -20.19 12.75
CA SER A 415 -19.37 -20.08 13.01
C SER A 415 -19.65 -19.42 14.36
N ALA A 416 -20.72 -18.62 14.42
CA ALA A 416 -21.31 -18.18 15.67
C ALA A 416 -22.80 -18.46 15.71
N SER A 417 -23.31 -18.67 16.93
CA SER A 417 -24.71 -18.93 17.16
C SER A 417 -25.34 -17.91 18.10
N SER A 418 -26.59 -17.55 17.84
CA SER A 418 -27.44 -16.78 18.74
C SER A 418 -28.69 -17.58 19.09
N ILE A 419 -29.20 -17.41 20.31
CA ILE A 419 -30.44 -18.03 20.75
C ILE A 419 -31.37 -16.94 21.28
N ALA A 420 -32.62 -17.00 20.85
CA ALA A 420 -33.71 -16.18 21.38
C ALA A 420 -34.92 -17.05 21.71
N SER A 421 -35.84 -16.51 22.51
CA SER A 421 -37.15 -17.13 22.76
C SER A 421 -38.26 -16.16 22.37
N ILE A 422 -39.35 -16.71 21.84
CA ILE A 422 -40.60 -16.00 21.59
C ILE A 422 -41.73 -16.72 22.34
N ASP A 423 -42.55 -15.95 23.06
CA ASP A 423 -43.71 -16.48 23.77
C ASP A 423 -44.99 -16.19 22.98
N ILE A 424 -45.69 -17.25 22.60
CA ILE A 424 -46.96 -17.17 21.88
C ILE A 424 -48.11 -17.27 22.89
N ALA A 425 -48.94 -16.23 22.97
CA ALA A 425 -50.07 -16.16 23.88
C ALA A 425 -51.26 -17.02 23.40
N SER A 426 -52.02 -17.57 24.34
CA SER A 426 -53.32 -18.18 24.03
C SER A 426 -54.34 -17.10 23.66
N THR A 427 -55.22 -17.36 22.68
CA THR A 427 -56.28 -16.42 22.30
C THR A 427 -57.20 -16.06 23.48
N PRO A 428 -57.45 -14.76 23.79
CA PRO A 428 -58.36 -14.38 24.87
C PRO A 428 -59.82 -14.74 24.55
N ASN A 429 -60.55 -15.30 25.53
CA ASN A 429 -62.01 -15.40 25.46
C ASN A 429 -62.61 -13.99 25.64
N GLU A 430 -63.45 -13.54 24.70
CA GLU A 430 -64.08 -12.22 24.73
C GLU A 430 -64.90 -11.96 26.01
N GLY A 431 -64.53 -10.94 26.78
CA GLY A 431 -65.31 -10.40 27.88
C GLY A 431 -64.59 -9.25 28.59
N GLY A 432 -65.09 -8.01 28.43
CA GLY A 432 -64.41 -6.76 28.76
C GLY A 432 -63.83 -6.62 30.18
N GLY A 433 -62.61 -6.07 30.23
CA GLY A 433 -61.86 -5.69 31.43
C GLY A 433 -60.96 -4.47 31.13
N GLU A 434 -60.40 -3.87 32.17
CA GLU A 434 -59.70 -2.58 32.18
C GLU A 434 -58.63 -2.40 31.08
N ALA A 435 -58.30 -1.13 30.79
CA ALA A 435 -57.31 -0.76 29.78
C ALA A 435 -56.00 -1.50 30.03
N VAL A 436 -55.63 -2.33 29.06
CA VAL A 436 -54.39 -3.08 29.04
C VAL A 436 -53.26 -2.09 28.77
N LEU A 437 -52.32 -1.99 29.71
CA LEU A 437 -51.14 -1.12 29.61
C LEU A 437 -49.87 -1.98 29.43
N ARG A 438 -48.89 -1.44 28.72
CA ARG A 438 -47.58 -2.07 28.45
C ARG A 438 -46.45 -1.06 28.61
N ASP A 439 -45.28 -1.55 28.99
CA ASP A 439 -44.04 -0.77 28.98
C ASP A 439 -43.31 -1.04 27.66
N VAL A 440 -42.72 0.00 27.06
CA VAL A 440 -42.01 -0.05 25.79
C VAL A 440 -40.56 0.35 26.01
N ALA A 441 -39.65 -0.61 25.82
CA ALA A 441 -38.22 -0.36 25.86
C ALA A 441 -37.70 0.00 24.45
N LEU A 442 -37.16 1.20 24.32
CA LEU A 442 -36.48 1.70 23.14
C LEU A 442 -34.97 1.51 23.29
N ASN A 443 -34.29 1.12 22.22
CA ASN A 443 -32.84 1.00 22.18
C ASN A 443 -32.31 1.61 20.88
N TRP A 444 -31.16 2.28 20.92
CA TRP A 444 -30.55 2.90 19.74
C TRP A 444 -29.02 2.84 19.78
N GLY A 445 -28.39 3.02 18.62
CA GLY A 445 -26.94 3.17 18.53
C GLY A 445 -26.52 4.62 18.77
N THR A 446 -25.42 4.82 19.49
CA THR A 446 -24.79 6.14 19.62
C THR A 446 -24.18 6.55 18.28
N PRO A 447 -24.52 7.72 17.70
CA PRO A 447 -23.91 8.18 16.46
C PRO A 447 -22.44 8.57 16.64
N THR A 448 -21.60 8.23 15.66
CA THR A 448 -20.17 8.56 15.62
C THR A 448 -19.83 9.60 14.54
N THR A 449 -20.82 10.00 13.74
CA THR A 449 -20.67 10.99 12.66
C THR A 449 -21.85 11.95 12.64
N ARG A 450 -21.60 13.19 12.24
CA ARG A 450 -22.62 14.20 11.97
C ARG A 450 -23.29 13.93 10.61
N THR A 451 -24.38 14.64 10.34
CA THR A 451 -25.15 14.52 9.08
C THR A 451 -24.35 14.93 7.83
N ASP A 452 -23.26 15.69 7.99
CA ASP A 452 -22.33 16.07 6.92
C ASP A 452 -21.16 15.08 6.73
N GLY A 453 -21.14 13.98 7.49
CA GLY A 453 -20.09 12.95 7.46
C GLY A 453 -18.85 13.26 8.30
N SER A 454 -18.78 14.41 8.96
CA SER A 454 -17.69 14.70 9.89
C SER A 454 -17.79 13.84 11.16
N PRO A 455 -16.66 13.50 11.84
CA PRO A 455 -16.70 12.76 13.10
C PRO A 455 -17.50 13.50 14.18
N LEU A 456 -18.26 12.77 14.99
CA LEU A 456 -18.98 13.25 16.17
C LEU A 456 -18.41 12.54 17.40
N ALA A 457 -17.72 13.27 18.27
CA ALA A 457 -17.20 12.71 19.49
C ALA A 457 -18.31 12.55 20.54
N ILE A 458 -18.22 11.51 21.35
CA ILE A 458 -19.27 11.15 22.31
C ILE A 458 -19.57 12.23 23.35
N ASN A 459 -18.56 13.01 23.73
CA ASN A 459 -18.67 14.14 24.64
C ASN A 459 -19.33 15.38 24.01
N GLU A 460 -19.56 15.36 22.69
CA GLU A 460 -20.26 16.40 21.97
C GLU A 460 -21.78 16.15 21.94
N ILE A 461 -22.27 14.97 22.34
CA ILE A 461 -23.69 14.65 22.42
C ILE A 461 -24.24 15.08 23.78
N ASP A 462 -25.28 15.92 23.79
CA ASP A 462 -25.93 16.38 25.01
C ASP A 462 -27.05 15.42 25.44
N HIS A 463 -28.02 15.19 24.54
CA HIS A 463 -29.16 14.31 24.79
C HIS A 463 -29.80 13.81 23.49
N TYR A 464 -30.73 12.87 23.63
CA TYR A 464 -31.59 12.40 22.56
C TYR A 464 -33.01 12.93 22.75
N GLU A 465 -33.66 13.30 21.65
CA GLU A 465 -35.09 13.61 21.63
C GLU A 465 -35.85 12.44 21.01
N ILE A 466 -36.71 11.80 21.80
CA ILE A 466 -37.56 10.69 21.37
C ILE A 466 -38.97 11.23 21.16
N TYR A 467 -39.42 11.27 19.92
CA TYR A 467 -40.79 11.55 19.54
C TYR A 467 -41.59 10.25 19.45
N TYR A 468 -42.80 10.24 19.99
CA TYR A 468 -43.75 9.17 19.72
C TYR A 468 -45.17 9.66 19.56
N SER A 469 -45.90 9.05 18.62
CA SER A 469 -47.30 9.36 18.36
C SER A 469 -48.17 8.10 18.33
N SER A 470 -49.46 8.24 18.62
CA SER A 470 -50.46 7.18 18.46
C SER A 470 -51.76 7.72 17.90
N THR A 471 -52.49 6.86 17.19
CA THR A 471 -53.83 7.16 16.67
C THR A 471 -54.81 6.14 17.23
N SER A 472 -55.22 6.33 18.49
CA SER A 472 -56.21 5.46 19.15
C SER A 472 -57.52 6.24 19.36
N GLY A 473 -58.64 5.69 18.86
CA GLY A 473 -59.97 6.29 19.04
C GLY A 473 -60.21 7.64 18.33
N GLY A 474 -59.38 8.03 17.36
CA GLY A 474 -59.51 9.30 16.61
C GLY A 474 -58.87 10.51 17.29
N ILE A 475 -58.07 10.31 18.34
CA ILE A 475 -57.27 11.35 19.01
C ILE A 475 -55.79 11.06 18.70
N ASN A 476 -55.09 12.04 18.14
CA ASN A 476 -53.64 11.98 17.96
C ASN A 476 -52.98 12.38 19.27
N ASN A 477 -52.34 11.42 19.94
CA ASN A 477 -51.49 11.72 21.09
C ASN A 477 -50.04 11.76 20.58
N GLU A 478 -49.39 12.92 20.70
CA GLU A 478 -48.01 13.13 20.30
C GLU A 478 -47.21 13.57 21.53
N ASN A 479 -46.06 12.96 21.76
CA ASN A 479 -45.22 13.22 22.92
C ASN A 479 -43.75 13.24 22.51
N THR A 480 -42.95 14.04 23.21
CA THR A 480 -41.49 14.06 23.08
C THR A 480 -40.86 13.87 24.45
N VAL A 481 -39.82 13.06 24.53
CA VAL A 481 -39.03 12.82 25.73
C VAL A 481 -37.57 13.13 25.46
N SER A 482 -36.93 13.89 26.34
CA SER A 482 -35.50 14.15 26.29
C SER A 482 -34.75 13.18 27.21
N VAL A 483 -33.76 12.47 26.67
CA VAL A 483 -32.96 11.47 27.38
C VAL A 483 -31.50 11.89 27.32
N ALA A 484 -30.89 12.18 28.48
CA ALA A 484 -29.48 12.58 28.53
C ALA A 484 -28.56 11.50 27.95
N ALA A 485 -27.53 11.91 27.21
CA ALA A 485 -26.59 10.98 26.56
C ALA A 485 -25.76 10.15 27.55
N THR A 486 -25.65 10.63 28.80
CA THR A 486 -25.00 9.91 29.90
C THR A 486 -25.87 9.87 31.15
N ASN A 487 -25.77 8.78 31.91
CA ASN A 487 -26.41 8.64 33.20
C ASN A 487 -25.60 9.33 34.32
N SER A 488 -26.09 9.30 35.57
CA SER A 488 -25.41 9.92 36.72
C SER A 488 -24.03 9.34 37.04
N ASN A 489 -23.66 8.20 36.47
CA ASN A 489 -22.34 7.57 36.57
C ASN A 489 -21.45 7.84 35.35
N ASN A 490 -21.85 8.77 34.48
CA ASN A 490 -21.12 9.14 33.26
C ASN A 490 -21.02 8.00 32.22
N GLN A 491 -21.90 7.00 32.29
CA GLN A 491 -22.00 5.92 31.31
C GLN A 491 -23.01 6.29 30.22
N LEU A 492 -22.76 5.82 29.00
CA LEU A 492 -23.65 6.07 27.86
C LEU A 492 -25.04 5.47 28.08
N VAL A 493 -26.04 6.25 27.72
CA VAL A 493 -27.44 5.83 27.69
C VAL A 493 -27.80 5.57 26.23
N ASN A 494 -28.21 4.34 25.96
CA ASN A 494 -28.61 3.88 24.63
C ASN A 494 -29.97 3.19 24.66
N ASP A 495 -30.69 3.36 25.77
CA ASP A 495 -31.97 2.76 26.04
C ASP A 495 -32.88 3.71 26.84
N TYR A 496 -34.19 3.58 26.64
CA TYR A 496 -35.20 4.30 27.40
C TYR A 496 -36.52 3.53 27.46
N GLU A 497 -37.13 3.45 28.64
CA GLU A 497 -38.41 2.76 28.85
C GLU A 497 -39.57 3.74 29.02
N ILE A 498 -40.53 3.67 28.09
CA ILE A 498 -41.80 4.40 28.17
C ILE A 498 -42.80 3.49 28.86
N ASN A 499 -43.22 3.89 30.06
CA ASN A 499 -44.08 3.08 30.89
C ASN A 499 -45.56 3.34 30.59
N ALA A 500 -46.39 2.31 30.80
CA ALA A 500 -47.85 2.41 30.84
C ALA A 500 -48.52 2.95 29.56
N LEU A 501 -48.10 2.50 28.38
CA LEU A 501 -48.76 2.78 27.12
C LEU A 501 -49.98 1.86 26.90
N PRO A 502 -51.17 2.42 26.59
CA PRO A 502 -52.32 1.63 26.18
C PRO A 502 -52.09 0.83 24.90
N ILE A 503 -52.95 -0.17 24.69
CA ILE A 503 -53.04 -0.85 23.39
C ILE A 503 -53.35 0.13 22.25
N GLY A 504 -52.67 -0.04 21.13
CA GLY A 504 -52.77 0.86 19.97
C GLY A 504 -51.55 0.81 19.07
N GLU A 505 -51.65 1.47 17.92
CA GLU A 505 -50.52 1.65 17.00
C GLU A 505 -49.76 2.92 17.38
N TYR A 506 -48.44 2.78 17.53
CA TYR A 506 -47.51 3.84 17.89
C TYR A 506 -46.42 4.00 16.83
N TYR A 507 -45.96 5.23 16.64
CA TYR A 507 -44.85 5.57 15.77
C TYR A 507 -43.78 6.27 16.61
N PHE A 508 -42.56 5.72 16.66
CA PHE A 508 -41.44 6.25 17.42
C PHE A 508 -40.36 6.79 16.49
N SER A 509 -39.80 7.95 16.80
CA SER A 509 -38.65 8.52 16.10
C SER A 509 -37.70 9.17 17.09
N ILE A 510 -36.42 9.20 16.78
CA ILE A 510 -35.37 9.76 17.62
C ILE A 510 -34.48 10.72 16.83
N ALA A 511 -34.01 11.77 17.49
CA ALA A 511 -32.99 12.69 17.01
C ALA A 511 -31.89 12.84 18.07
N THR A 512 -30.66 13.11 17.62
CA THR A 512 -29.53 13.39 18.50
C THR A 512 -29.30 14.90 18.57
N VAL A 513 -29.15 15.42 19.79
CA VAL A 513 -28.88 16.84 20.05
C VAL A 513 -27.46 16.99 20.60
N ASP A 514 -26.66 17.83 19.95
CA ASP A 514 -25.30 18.12 20.41
C ASP A 514 -25.24 19.17 21.53
N THR A 515 -24.08 19.35 22.12
CA THR A 515 -23.82 20.34 23.20
C THR A 515 -23.96 21.80 22.76
N ALA A 516 -24.07 22.06 21.45
CA ALA A 516 -24.42 23.37 20.90
C ALA A 516 -25.93 23.56 20.72
N GLY A 517 -26.73 22.54 21.02
CA GLY A 517 -28.19 22.52 20.86
C GLY A 517 -28.66 22.27 19.42
N ILE A 518 -27.78 21.77 18.55
CA ILE A 518 -28.13 21.42 17.17
C ILE A 518 -28.64 19.98 17.15
N ALA A 519 -29.88 19.82 16.70
CA ALA A 519 -30.51 18.51 16.53
C ALA A 519 -30.28 17.95 15.12
N SER A 520 -30.11 16.64 15.01
CA SER A 520 -30.23 15.93 13.74
C SER A 520 -31.68 15.97 13.22
N GLU A 521 -31.88 15.56 11.97
CA GLU A 521 -33.24 15.17 11.55
C GLU A 521 -33.70 13.95 12.37
N PHE A 522 -35.00 13.90 12.64
CA PHE A 522 -35.65 12.73 13.19
C PHE A 522 -35.55 11.57 12.20
N ILE A 523 -35.22 10.38 12.69
CA ILE A 523 -35.20 9.19 11.84
C ILE A 523 -36.60 8.87 11.31
N ASN A 524 -36.67 8.07 10.23
CA ASN A 524 -37.94 7.52 9.78
C ASN A 524 -38.64 6.79 10.94
N PRO A 525 -39.92 7.08 11.23
CA PRO A 525 -40.58 6.50 12.40
C PRO A 525 -40.66 4.97 12.33
N VAL A 526 -40.42 4.33 13.47
CA VAL A 526 -40.62 2.90 13.69
C VAL A 526 -42.04 2.68 14.22
N ALA A 527 -42.82 1.86 13.53
CA ALA A 527 -44.17 1.51 13.95
C ALA A 527 -44.15 0.33 14.93
N LEU A 528 -44.91 0.42 16.02
CA LEU A 528 -45.11 -0.64 17.00
C LEU A 528 -46.60 -0.72 17.35
N THR A 529 -47.18 -1.92 17.23
CA THR A 529 -48.55 -2.17 17.69
C THR A 529 -48.52 -2.80 19.08
N ILE A 530 -49.07 -2.10 20.07
CA ILE A 530 -49.22 -2.56 21.44
C ILE A 530 -50.56 -3.29 21.56
N GLN A 531 -50.55 -4.55 22.03
CA GLN A 531 -51.76 -5.39 22.20
C GLN A 531 -51.92 -5.97 23.61
#